data_AF-K1SQW1-F1
#
_entry.id   AF-K1SQW1-F1
#
_cell.length_a   1.000
_cell.length_b   1.000
_cell.length_c   1.000
_cell.angle_alpha   90.00
_cell.angle_beta   90.00
_cell.angle_gamma   90.00
#
_symmetry.space_group_name_H-M   'P 1'
#
loop_
_entity.id
_entity.type
_entity.pdbx_description
1 polymer ?
#
loop_
_entity_poly.entity_id
_entity_poly.type
_entity_poly.pdbx_seq_one_letter_code
_entity_poly.pdbx_strand_id
1 'polypeptide(L)'
;DERGFRNNISDIVKSKTVSGSLYISPHMLGAAIDFDAKGMTAEETRNKIIQSQDLLPCPIRLESGTNWVHIDVYDSLGSSKKVTMF
;
A
#
# COMPACT_ATOMS: atom_id res chain seq x y z
N ASP A 1 -5.01 -14.90 -1.90
CA ASP A 1 -3.79 -14.10 -1.89
C ASP A 1 -4.14 -12.72 -2.41
N GLU A 2 -3.77 -11.67 -1.66
CA GLU A 2 -4.10 -10.27 -2.00
C GLU A 2 -2.86 -9.45 -2.39
N ARG A 3 -1.69 -10.10 -2.50
CA ARG A 3 -0.44 -9.46 -2.96
C ARG A 3 -0.44 -9.25 -4.48
N GLY A 4 0.02 -8.08 -4.91
CA GLY A 4 0.20 -7.72 -6.32
C GLY A 4 -1.10 -7.52 -7.09
N PHE A 5 -1.14 -8.03 -8.32
CA PHE A 5 -2.31 -7.90 -9.18
C PHE A 5 -3.51 -8.65 -8.60
N ARG A 6 -4.65 -7.96 -8.51
CA ARG A 6 -5.88 -8.51 -7.97
C ARG A 6 -6.79 -8.98 -9.09
N ASN A 7 -7.43 -10.13 -8.88
CA ASN A 7 -8.49 -10.58 -9.78
C ASN A 7 -9.80 -9.86 -9.44
N ASN A 8 -10.72 -9.79 -10.40
CA ASN A 8 -11.98 -9.06 -10.25
C ASN A 8 -13.00 -9.73 -9.32
N ILE A 9 -12.70 -10.93 -8.78
CA ILE A 9 -13.58 -11.69 -7.89
C ILE A 9 -13.00 -11.86 -6.48
N SER A 10 -11.83 -11.30 -6.20
CA SER A 10 -11.21 -11.27 -4.87
C SER A 10 -12.16 -10.62 -3.87
N ASP A 11 -12.10 -11.05 -2.60
CA ASP A 11 -13.03 -10.59 -1.56
C ASP A 11 -13.06 -9.06 -1.42
N ILE A 12 -11.92 -8.39 -1.49
CA ILE A 12 -11.87 -6.92 -1.50
C ILE A 12 -12.57 -6.29 -2.70
N VAL A 13 -12.40 -6.83 -3.91
CA VAL A 13 -13.06 -6.30 -5.12
C VAL A 13 -14.56 -6.53 -5.01
N LYS A 14 -14.96 -7.77 -4.69
CA LYS A 14 -16.36 -8.15 -4.52
C LYS A 14 -17.05 -7.32 -3.45
N SER A 15 -16.45 -7.16 -2.28
CA SER A 15 -17.04 -6.39 -1.18
C SER A 15 -17.24 -4.93 -1.56
N LYS A 16 -16.28 -4.31 -2.25
CA LYS A 16 -16.41 -2.92 -2.75
C LYS A 16 -17.47 -2.79 -3.83
N THR A 17 -17.55 -3.73 -4.77
CA THR A 17 -18.61 -3.76 -5.79
C THR A 17 -19.98 -3.90 -5.17
N VAL A 18 -20.16 -4.83 -4.22
CA VAL A 18 -21.44 -5.03 -3.51
C VAL A 18 -21.83 -3.81 -2.69
N SER A 19 -20.86 -3.09 -2.11
CA SER A 19 -21.10 -1.83 -1.39
C SER A 19 -21.29 -0.61 -2.31
N GLY A 20 -21.40 -0.81 -3.63
CA GLY A 20 -21.54 0.29 -4.61
C GLY A 20 -20.34 1.23 -4.66
N SER A 21 -19.19 0.81 -4.15
CA SER A 21 -17.96 1.60 -4.07
C SER A 21 -17.05 1.30 -5.25
N LEU A 22 -16.59 2.33 -5.95
CA LEU A 22 -15.54 2.16 -6.94
C LEU A 22 -14.25 1.71 -6.25
N TYR A 23 -13.64 0.65 -6.76
CA TYR A 23 -12.38 0.14 -6.26
C TYR A 23 -11.43 -0.17 -7.40
N ILE A 24 -10.28 0.49 -7.39
CA ILE A 24 -9.19 0.26 -8.33
C ILE A 24 -7.93 0.03 -7.50
N SER A 25 -7.42 -1.20 -7.51
CA SER A 25 -6.17 -1.54 -6.83
C SER A 25 -5.01 -0.72 -7.42
N PRO A 26 -4.14 -0.12 -6.60
CA PRO A 26 -3.00 0.65 -7.09
C PRO A 26 -1.99 -0.22 -7.88
N HIS A 27 -1.96 -1.53 -7.61
CA HIS A 27 -1.17 -2.50 -8.39
C HIS A 27 -1.58 -2.54 -9.86
N MET A 28 -2.87 -2.40 -10.17
CA MET A 28 -3.37 -2.40 -11.56
C MET A 28 -2.90 -1.19 -12.36
N LEU A 29 -2.51 -0.11 -11.68
CA LEU A 29 -2.05 1.13 -12.28
C LEU A 29 -0.51 1.24 -12.30
N GLY A 30 0.21 0.22 -11.82
CA GLY A 30 1.66 0.32 -11.62
C GLY A 30 2.05 1.34 -10.52
N ALA A 31 1.11 1.65 -9.63
CA ALA A 31 1.25 2.66 -8.58
C ALA A 31 1.49 2.05 -7.18
N ALA A 32 1.67 0.73 -7.10
CA ALA A 32 2.01 0.03 -5.87
C ALA A 32 3.02 -1.09 -6.11
N ILE A 33 3.68 -1.50 -5.02
CA ILE A 33 4.50 -2.70 -4.96
C ILE A 33 4.34 -3.39 -3.60
N ASP A 34 4.35 -4.72 -3.64
CA ASP A 34 4.42 -5.58 -2.47
C ASP A 34 5.77 -6.27 -2.44
N PHE A 35 6.46 -6.23 -1.31
CA PHE A 35 7.79 -6.83 -1.20
C PHE A 35 8.11 -7.30 0.21
N ASP A 36 9.14 -8.14 0.29
CA ASP A 36 9.78 -8.58 1.53
C ASP A 36 11.23 -8.07 1.54
N ALA A 37 11.64 -7.43 2.63
CA ALA A 37 13.03 -7.00 2.79
C ALA A 37 13.84 -8.11 3.46
N LYS A 38 14.87 -8.62 2.77
CA LYS A 38 15.70 -9.70 3.30
C LYS A 38 16.35 -9.29 4.63
N GLY A 39 16.13 -10.09 5.67
CA GLY A 39 16.72 -9.88 6.99
C GLY A 39 15.95 -8.88 7.88
N MET A 40 14.77 -8.44 7.46
CA MET A 40 13.87 -7.61 8.27
C MET A 40 12.45 -8.17 8.24
N THR A 41 11.73 -7.99 9.32
CA THR A 41 10.27 -8.12 9.33
C THR A 41 9.62 -6.98 8.55
N ALA A 42 8.37 -7.16 8.16
CA ALA A 42 7.61 -6.11 7.49
C ALA A 42 7.46 -4.86 8.37
N GLU A 43 7.34 -5.01 9.70
CA GLU A 43 7.25 -3.89 10.63
C GLU A 43 8.56 -3.10 10.72
N GLU A 44 9.70 -3.80 10.87
CA GLU A 44 11.03 -3.17 10.84
C GLU A 44 11.28 -2.42 9.53
N THR A 45 10.85 -3.00 8.41
CA THR A 45 10.98 -2.37 7.09
C THR A 45 10.16 -1.08 6.99
N ARG A 46 8.89 -1.09 7.43
CA ARG A 46 8.06 0.13 7.46
C ARG A 46 8.67 1.20 8.35
N ASN A 47 9.15 0.82 9.55
CA ASN A 47 9.81 1.74 10.46
C ASN A 47 11.06 2.36 9.83
N LYS A 48 11.85 1.57 9.10
CA LYS A 48 13.02 2.07 8.36
C LYS A 48 12.65 3.07 7.27
N ILE A 49 11.55 2.82 6.53
CA ILE A 49 11.03 3.73 5.50
C ILE A 49 10.57 5.05 6.14
N ILE A 50 9.80 4.98 7.24
CA ILE A 50 9.32 6.16 7.97
C ILE A 50 10.51 7.00 8.50
N GLN A 51 11.52 6.36 9.07
CA GLN A 51 12.74 7.04 9.54
C GLN A 51 13.54 7.69 8.41
N SER A 52 13.40 7.18 7.18
CA SER A 52 14.11 7.65 5.99
C SER A 52 13.19 8.45 5.05
N GLN A 53 12.03 8.90 5.53
CA GLN A 53 10.98 9.49 4.68
C GLN A 53 11.44 10.70 3.87
N ASP A 54 12.42 11.46 4.38
CA ASP A 54 12.97 12.64 3.72
C ASP A 54 13.67 12.29 2.39
N LEU A 55 14.07 11.03 2.19
CA LEU A 55 14.65 10.54 0.94
C LEU A 55 13.61 10.19 -0.13
N LEU A 56 12.34 10.11 0.22
CA LEU A 56 11.29 9.72 -0.72
C LEU A 56 11.09 10.83 -1.76
N PRO A 57 10.95 10.51 -3.06
CA PRO A 57 10.75 11.52 -4.10
C PRO A 57 9.33 12.12 -4.04
N CYS A 58 8.35 11.37 -3.53
CA CYS A 58 6.95 11.75 -3.44
C CYS A 58 6.33 11.25 -2.13
N PRO A 59 5.14 11.75 -1.75
CA PRO A 59 4.34 11.14 -0.70
C PRO A 59 3.96 9.70 -1.04
N ILE A 60 3.94 8.83 -0.03
CA ILE A 60 3.58 7.42 -0.16
C ILE A 60 2.58 7.03 0.93
N ARG A 61 1.90 5.90 0.71
CA ARG A 61 1.08 5.22 1.71
C ARG A 61 1.67 3.86 2.05
N LEU A 62 1.63 3.47 3.32
CA LEU A 62 2.09 2.18 3.82
C LEU A 62 0.96 1.45 4.54
N GLU A 63 0.67 0.23 4.10
CA GLU A 63 -0.35 -0.62 4.70
C GLU A 63 0.17 -1.25 6.00
N SER A 64 -0.58 -1.14 7.09
CA SER A 64 -0.29 -1.77 8.37
C SER A 64 -0.88 -3.19 8.49
N GLY A 65 -0.40 -3.98 9.44
CA GLY A 65 -1.02 -5.27 9.79
C GLY A 65 -0.75 -6.45 8.84
N THR A 66 -0.02 -6.25 7.74
CA THR A 66 0.40 -7.34 6.84
C THR A 66 1.84 -7.82 7.16
N ASN A 67 2.12 -9.09 6.89
CA ASN A 67 3.46 -9.68 7.05
C ASN A 67 4.41 -9.41 5.86
N TRP A 68 3.99 -8.53 4.96
CA TRP A 68 4.79 -7.94 3.89
C TRP A 68 4.73 -6.41 3.92
N VAL A 69 5.52 -5.73 3.11
CA VAL A 69 5.35 -4.28 2.90
C VAL A 69 4.55 -4.05 1.64
N HIS A 70 3.40 -3.41 1.78
CA HIS A 70 2.67 -2.76 0.69
C HIS A 70 2.95 -1.27 0.74
N ILE A 71 3.36 -0.72 -0.41
CA ILE A 71 3.57 0.71 -0.60
C ILE A 71 2.86 1.14 -1.88
N ASP A 72 2.17 2.28 -1.81
CA ASP A 72 1.55 2.89 -2.98
C ASP A 72 1.69 4.42 -2.97
N VAL A 73 1.43 5.05 -4.12
CA VAL A 73 1.52 6.51 -4.32
C VAL A 73 0.17 7.18 -4.54
N TYR A 74 -0.93 6.55 -4.12
CA TYR A 74 -2.24 7.20 -4.20
C TYR A 74 -2.30 8.40 -3.26
N ASP A 75 -3.08 9.39 -3.65
CA ASP A 75 -3.27 10.60 -2.85
C ASP A 75 -3.91 10.25 -1.51
N SER A 76 -3.30 10.77 -0.45
CA SER A 76 -3.82 10.67 0.92
C SER A 76 -4.75 11.85 1.18
N LEU A 77 -5.77 12.05 0.34
CA LEU A 77 -6.85 13.05 0.44
C LEU A 77 -6.51 14.28 1.31
N GLY A 78 -5.53 15.09 0.89
CA GLY A 78 -5.18 16.36 1.56
C GLY A 78 -4.15 16.26 2.70
N SER A 79 -3.53 15.11 2.92
CA SER A 79 -2.39 14.97 3.83
C SER A 79 -1.14 15.61 3.23
N SER A 80 -0.49 16.50 3.98
CA SER A 80 0.85 17.02 3.63
C SER A 80 2.00 16.11 4.08
N LYS A 81 1.69 14.95 4.69
CA LYS A 81 2.70 14.02 5.20
C LYS A 81 3.40 13.30 4.04
N LYS A 82 4.70 13.03 4.23
CA LYS A 82 5.49 12.24 3.28
C LYS A 82 5.14 10.76 3.31
N VAL A 83 4.75 10.25 4.48
CA VAL A 83 4.28 8.88 4.67
C VAL A 83 2.94 8.90 5.41
N THR A 84 1.94 8.21 4.85
CA THR A 84 0.63 7.98 5.48
C THR A 84 0.44 6.49 5.74
N MET A 85 0.18 6.12 6.99
CA MET A 85 -0.19 4.74 7.34
C MET A 85 -1.68 4.51 7.11
N PHE A 86 -2.06 3.32 6.65
CA PHE A 86 -3.46 2.90 6.52
C PHE A 86 -3.69 1.44 6.91
#